data_AF-A0A6P0HWK3-F1
#
_entry.id   AF-A0A6P0HWK3-F1
#
_cell.length_a   1.000
_cell.length_b   1.000
_cell.length_c   1.000
_cell.angle_alpha   90.00
_cell.angle_beta   90.00
_cell.angle_gamma   90.00
#
_symmetry.space_group_name_H-M   'P 1'
#
loop_
_entity.id
_entity.type
_entity.pdbx_description
1 polymer ?
#
loop_
_entity_poly.entity_id
_entity_poly.type
_entity_poly.pdbx_seq_one_letter_code
_entity_poly.pdbx_strand_id
1 'polypeptide(L)' 'MAGKPKYKSPKKRTNLSLTPETLQRMDEIADALNISRSELVEKWTRAWDELQSIGLLGESLACSGK' A
#
# COMPACT_ATOMS: atom_id res chain seq x y z
N MET A 1 1.49 30.12 5.87
CA MET A 1 0.50 29.15 6.39
C MET A 1 1.05 27.76 6.16
N ALA A 2 1.43 27.03 7.21
CA ALA A 2 1.92 25.66 7.09
C ALA A 2 0.73 24.72 6.82
N GLY A 3 0.67 24.13 5.62
CA GLY A 3 -0.37 23.18 5.24
C GLY A 3 -0.39 21.99 6.19
N LYS A 4 -1.58 21.49 6.51
CA LYS A 4 -1.77 20.32 7.38
C LYS A 4 -0.88 19.17 6.88
N PRO A 5 -0.17 18.45 7.78
CA PRO A 5 0.67 17.34 7.35
C PRO A 5 -0.19 16.28 6.67
N LYS A 6 0.20 15.90 5.44
CA LYS A 6 -0.47 14.87 4.62
C LYS A 6 -0.46 13.47 5.28
N TYR A 7 0.29 13.30 6.37
CA TYR A 7 0.54 12.01 7.02
C TYR A 7 0.45 12.14 8.55
N LYS A 8 -0.14 11.13 9.21
CA LYS A 8 -0.24 11.03 10.68
C LYS A 8 1.13 10.77 11.34
N SER A 9 2.07 10.21 10.59
CA SER A 9 3.43 9.88 11.04
C SER A 9 4.47 10.44 10.06
N PRO A 10 5.69 10.77 10.52
CA PRO A 10 6.75 11.24 9.63
C PRO A 10 7.13 10.14 8.62
N LYS A 11 7.30 10.52 7.35
CA LYS A 11 7.81 9.61 6.33
C LYS A 11 9.23 9.18 6.68
N LYS A 12 9.53 7.90 6.52
CA LYS A 12 10.89 7.35 6.60
C LYS A 12 11.35 6.92 5.21
N ARG A 13 12.65 7.09 4.93
CA ARG A 13 13.26 6.60 3.69
C ARG A 13 13.69 5.15 3.89
N THR A 14 13.40 4.31 2.91
CA THR A 14 13.86 2.91 2.85
C THR A 14 14.49 2.67 1.49
N ASN A 15 15.45 1.74 1.43
CA ASN A 15 16.06 1.27 0.18
C ASN A 15 15.63 -0.19 -0.01
N LEU A 16 15.09 -0.51 -1.19
CA LEU A 16 14.63 -1.84 -1.54
C LEU A 16 15.46 -2.35 -2.72
N SER A 17 16.01 -3.55 -2.59
CA SER A 17 16.65 -4.25 -3.70
C SER A 17 15.60 -5.08 -4.42
N LEU A 18 15.44 -4.84 -5.72
CA LEU A 18 14.48 -5.51 -6.59
C LEU A 18 15.20 -6.04 -7.83
N THR A 19 14.63 -7.08 -8.46
CA THR A 19 15.12 -7.50 -9.78
C THR A 19 14.82 -6.41 -10.82
N PRO A 20 15.63 -6.29 -11.89
CA PRO A 20 15.39 -5.30 -12.94
C PRO A 20 13.99 -5.41 -13.57
N GLU A 21 13.52 -6.64 -13.79
CA GLU A 21 12.18 -6.91 -14.35
C GLU A 21 11.06 -6.43 -13.43
N THR A 22 11.22 -6.61 -12.12
CA THR A 22 10.24 -6.13 -11.13
C THR A 22 10.22 -4.61 -11.10
N LEU A 23 11.39 -3.97 -11.15
CA LEU A 23 11.51 -2.52 -11.18
C LEU A 23 10.82 -1.93 -12.41
N GLN A 24 11.04 -2.52 -13.59
CA GLN A 24 10.41 -2.09 -14.83
C GLN A 24 8.88 -2.17 -14.74
N ARG A 25 8.33 -3.30 -14.26
CA ARG A 25 6.88 -3.44 -14.09
C ARG A 25 6.31 -2.40 -13.12
N MET A 26 7.03 -2.09 -12.04
CA MET A 26 6.61 -1.05 -11.10
C MET A 26 6.60 0.33 -11.74
N ASP A 27 7.56 0.64 -12.60
CA ASP A 27 7.61 1.89 -13.35
C ASP A 27 6.41 1.98 -14.33
N GLU A 28 6.13 0.93 -15.09
CA GLU A 28 4.99 0.86 -16.02
C GLU A 28 3.64 1.07 -15.30
N ILE A 29 3.44 0.43 -14.14
CA ILE A 29 2.21 0.59 -13.33
C ILE A 29 2.12 2.01 -12.76
N ALA A 30 3.23 2.55 -12.26
CA ALA A 30 3.28 3.89 -11.70
C ALA A 30 2.93 4.95 -12.78
N ASP A 31 3.47 4.79 -13.99
CA ASP A 31 3.18 5.64 -15.14
C ASP A 31 1.71 5.54 -15.58
N ALA A 32 1.17 4.31 -15.68
CA ALA A 32 -0.23 4.09 -16.05
C ALA A 32 -1.22 4.74 -15.06
N LEU A 33 -0.84 4.81 -13.78
CA LEU A 33 -1.64 5.43 -12.73
C LEU A 33 -1.31 6.92 -12.52
N ASN A 34 -0.33 7.45 -13.24
CA ASN A 34 0.21 8.81 -13.08
C ASN A 34 0.59 9.13 -11.61
N ILE A 35 1.27 8.19 -10.95
CA ILE A 35 1.75 8.33 -9.56
C ILE A 35 3.23 8.00 -9.46
N SER A 36 3.86 8.42 -8.36
CA SER A 36 5.24 7.98 -8.07
C SER A 36 5.29 6.51 -7.66
N ARG A 37 6.41 5.83 -7.94
CA ARG A 37 6.70 4.49 -7.38
C ARG A 37 6.52 4.40 -5.87
N SER A 38 6.95 5.42 -5.11
CA SER A 38 6.78 5.44 -3.66
C SER A 38 5.30 5.49 -3.26
N GLU A 39 4.48 6.22 -4.03
CA GLU A 39 3.04 6.29 -3.79
C GLU A 39 2.35 4.98 -4.17
N LEU A 40 2.80 4.30 -5.24
CA LEU A 40 2.34 2.97 -5.60
C LEU A 40 2.58 1.98 -4.44
N VAL A 41 3.79 1.96 -3.87
CA VAL A 41 4.10 1.10 -2.71
C VAL A 41 3.25 1.44 -1.49
N GLU A 42 3.07 2.72 -1.17
CA GLU A 42 2.20 3.14 -0.05
C GLU A 42 0.73 2.77 -0.24
N LYS A 43 0.21 2.83 -1.47
CA LYS A 43 -1.17 2.42 -1.78
C LYS A 43 -1.33 0.90 -1.72
N TRP A 44 -0.36 0.18 -2.26
CA TRP A 44 -0.35 -1.28 -2.23
C TRP A 44 -0.36 -1.82 -0.79
N THR A 45 0.48 -1.29 0.09
CA THR A 45 0.54 -1.76 1.48
C THR A 45 -0.75 -1.46 2.25
N ARG A 46 -1.37 -0.30 2.03
CA ARG A 46 -2.68 0.01 2.63
C ARG A 46 -3.78 -0.93 2.13
N ALA A 47 -3.83 -1.18 0.82
CA ALA A 47 -4.80 -2.11 0.24
C ALA A 47 -4.60 -3.54 0.77
N TRP A 48 -3.35 -3.96 0.98
CA TRP A 48 -3.02 -5.25 1.58
C TRP A 48 -3.57 -5.38 3.00
N ASP A 49 -3.38 -4.35 3.84
CA ASP A 49 -3.92 -4.32 5.21
C ASP A 49 -5.45 -4.38 5.23
N GLU A 50 -6.11 -3.65 4.32
CA GLU A 50 -7.58 -3.67 4.19
C GLU A 50 -8.10 -5.05 3.75
N LEU A 51 -7.43 -5.69 2.78
CA LEU A 51 -7.80 -7.04 2.32
C LEU A 51 -7.62 -8.09 3.42
N GLN A 52 -6.54 -8.01 4.21
CA GLN A 52 -6.34 -8.88 5.38
C GLN A 52 -7.38 -8.62 6.46
N SER A 53 -7.73 -7.36 6.71
CA SER A 53 -8.80 -7.00 7.64
C SER A 53 -10.15 -7.55 7.21
N ILE A 54 -10.46 -7.56 5.91
CA ILE A 54 -11.70 -8.13 5.37
C ILE A 54 -11.68 -9.66 5.48
N GLY A 55 -10.55 -10.31 5.20
CA GLY A 55 -10.37 -11.75 5.38
C GLY A 55 -10.59 -12.19 6.84
N LEU A 56 -9.99 -11.47 7.79
CA LEU A 56 -10.19 -11.67 9.23
C LEU A 56 -11.64 -11.40 9.68
N LEU A 57 -12.31 -10.40 9.09
CA LEU A 57 -13.73 -10.15 9.38
C LEU A 57 -14.63 -11.25 8.80
N GLY A 58 -14.30 -11.83 7.65
CA GLY A 58 -15.00 -12.97 7.08
C GLY A 58 -14.91 -14.23 7.97
N GLU A 59 -13.73 -14.49 8.54
CA GLU A 59 -13.54 -15.57 9.51
C GLU A 59 -14.23 -15.28 10.86
N SER A 60 -14.25 -14.02 11.30
CA SER A 60 -14.89 -13.61 12.56
C SER A 60 -16.43 -13.66 12.48
N LEU A 61 -17.03 -13.33 11.32
CA LEU A 61 -18.47 -13.48 11.09
C LEU A 61 -18.90 -14.95 10.93
N ALA A 62 -18.02 -15.83 10.42
CA ALA A 62 -18.29 -17.27 10.34
C ALA A 62 -18.33 -17.97 11.71
N CYS A 63 -17.72 -17.38 12.74
CA CYS A 63 -17.71 -17.92 14.11
C CYS A 63 -18.86 -17.41 15.01
N SER A 64 -19.78 -16.57 14.49
CA SER A 64 -20.94 -16.05 15.24
C SER A 64 -22.28 -16.59 14.73
N GLY A 65 -22.30 -17.87 14.38
CA GLY A 65 -23.53 -18.64 14.15
C GLY A 65 -23.54 -19.84 15.08
N LYS A 66 -24.06 -19.65 16.30
CA LYS A 66 -24.39 -20.72 17.24
C LYS A 66 -25.84 -21.14 17.04
#